data_AF-W5NXW0-F1
#
_entry.id   AF-W5NXW0-F1
#
_cell.length_a   1.000
_cell.length_b   1.000
_cell.length_c   1.000
_cell.angle_alpha   90.00
_cell.angle_beta   90.00
_cell.angle_gamma   90.00
#
_symmetry.space_group_name_H-M   'P 1'
#
loop_
_entity.id
_entity.type
_entity.pdbx_description
1 polymer ?
#
loop_
_entity_poly.entity_id
_entity_poly.type
_entity_poly.pdbx_seq_one_letter_code
_entity_poly.pdbx_strand_id
1 'polypeptide(L)'
;QPAGPCPGASSRPRACRRHALRQAIGALQKGTRLLLRQIPFCRLPREIRVKFSRGVDFSWQTQALLALQEAAEAFLVRLFEDACLLSLDSRRVRLSSKGAQLARIRGIQGHSW
;
A
#
# COMPACT_ATOMS: atom_id res chain seq x y z
N GLN A 1 28.54 -1.00 45.68
CA GLN A 1 28.56 0.22 44.84
C GLN A 1 27.71 -0.05 43.59
N PRO A 2 26.84 0.88 43.16
CA PRO A 2 25.79 0.59 42.18
C PRO A 2 26.33 0.56 40.75
N ALA A 3 25.76 -0.32 39.95
CA ALA A 3 26.06 -0.50 38.53
C ALA A 3 25.86 0.83 37.75
N GLY A 4 26.82 1.15 36.90
CA GLY A 4 26.79 2.35 36.06
C GLY A 4 25.69 2.31 34.99
N PRO A 5 25.28 3.48 34.47
CA PRO A 5 24.21 3.58 33.49
C PRO A 5 24.60 2.91 32.16
N CYS A 6 23.70 2.08 31.63
CA CYS A 6 23.86 1.41 30.35
C CYS A 6 24.06 2.41 29.20
N PRO A 7 24.97 2.16 28.23
CA PRO A 7 25.25 3.09 27.15
C PRO A 7 24.06 3.21 26.18
N GLY A 8 23.48 4.41 26.21
CA GLY A 8 22.69 5.10 25.20
C GLY A 8 22.09 4.30 24.04
N ALA A 9 20.76 4.12 24.08
CA ALA A 9 19.96 3.92 22.88
C ALA A 9 20.17 5.10 21.92
N SER A 10 20.88 4.87 20.81
CA SER A 10 21.20 5.89 19.81
C SER A 10 19.93 6.36 19.09
N SER A 11 19.28 7.39 19.64
CA SER A 11 18.12 7.99 18.98
C SER A 11 18.60 8.69 17.70
N ARG A 12 18.47 8.01 16.55
CA ARG A 12 18.76 8.62 15.25
C ARG A 12 18.03 9.96 15.14
N PRO A 13 18.73 11.06 14.82
CA PRO A 13 18.13 12.38 14.74
C PRO A 13 16.88 12.39 13.83
N ARG A 14 15.84 13.12 14.24
CA ARG A 14 14.57 13.22 13.50
C ARG A 14 14.76 13.63 12.03
N ALA A 15 15.78 14.45 11.74
CA ALA A 15 16.15 14.87 10.39
C ALA A 15 16.61 13.70 9.50
N CYS A 16 17.43 12.79 10.03
CA CYS A 16 17.92 11.60 9.31
C CYS A 16 16.74 10.67 8.94
N ARG A 17 15.75 10.51 9.84
CA ARG A 17 14.54 9.71 9.58
C ARG A 17 13.67 10.30 8.48
N ARG A 18 13.47 11.63 8.49
CA ARG A 18 12.72 12.33 7.42
C ARG A 18 13.42 12.21 6.07
N HIS A 19 14.75 12.30 6.05
CA HIS A 19 15.54 12.15 4.84
C HIS A 19 15.44 10.74 4.26
N ALA A 20 15.57 9.71 5.11
CA ALA A 20 15.38 8.31 4.70
C ALA A 20 13.98 8.05 4.13
N LEU A 21 12.93 8.62 4.74
CA LEU A 21 11.56 8.48 4.24
C LEU A 21 11.40 9.13 2.85
N ARG A 22 11.94 10.34 2.65
CA ARG A 22 11.90 11.02 1.35
C ARG A 22 12.65 10.22 0.27
N GLN A 23 13.81 9.66 0.61
CA GLN A 23 14.54 8.80 -0.32
C GLN A 23 13.76 7.54 -0.67
N ALA A 24 13.13 6.89 0.31
CA ALA A 24 12.30 5.71 0.08
C ALA A 24 11.12 6.04 -0.85
N ILE A 25 10.42 7.15 -0.63
CA ILE A 25 9.33 7.62 -1.50
C ILE A 25 9.85 7.87 -2.91
N GLY A 26 10.96 8.61 -3.07
CA GLY A 26 11.54 8.88 -4.38
C GLY A 26 12.02 7.63 -5.12
N ALA A 27 12.56 6.64 -4.40
CA ALA A 27 12.96 5.36 -4.97
C ALA A 27 11.74 4.52 -5.41
N LEU A 28 10.66 4.53 -4.64
CA LEU A 28 9.42 3.83 -4.97
C LEU A 28 8.70 4.47 -6.16
N GLN A 29 8.72 5.80 -6.28
CA GLN A 29 8.10 6.52 -7.41
C GLN A 29 8.88 6.37 -8.71
N LYS A 30 10.21 6.21 -8.65
CA LYS A 30 11.06 6.00 -9.83
C LYS A 30 11.03 4.55 -10.33
N GLY A 31 10.69 3.60 -9.46
CA GLY A 31 10.64 2.18 -9.81
C GLY A 31 9.27 1.76 -10.33
N THR A 32 9.25 0.70 -11.14
CA THR A 32 8.03 0.06 -11.65
C THR A 32 7.84 -1.36 -11.11
N ARG A 33 8.60 -1.75 -10.09
CA ARG A 33 8.53 -3.08 -9.49
C ARG A 33 7.23 -3.24 -8.70
N LEU A 34 6.68 -4.46 -8.74
CA LEU A 34 5.58 -4.85 -7.87
C LEU A 34 5.97 -4.68 -6.38
N LEU A 35 5.10 -4.04 -5.63
CA LEU A 35 5.28 -3.70 -4.22
C LEU A 35 4.86 -4.83 -3.30
N LEU A 36 3.85 -5.61 -3.70
CA LEU A 36 3.38 -6.77 -2.95
C LEU A 36 4.19 -8.01 -3.34
N ARG A 37 4.46 -8.86 -2.35
CA ARG A 37 5.07 -10.17 -2.61
C ARG A 37 4.08 -11.02 -3.42
N GLN A 38 4.55 -11.60 -4.52
CA GLN A 38 3.72 -12.39 -5.43
C GLN A 38 3.07 -13.61 -4.75
N ILE A 39 3.83 -14.39 -3.96
CA ILE A 39 3.33 -15.63 -3.32
C ILE A 39 2.11 -15.40 -2.42
N PRO A 40 2.12 -14.47 -1.45
CA PRO A 40 0.93 -14.22 -0.63
C PRO A 40 -0.21 -13.60 -1.43
N PHE A 41 0.08 -12.76 -2.44
CA PHE A 41 -0.96 -12.21 -3.30
C PHE A 41 -1.67 -13.31 -4.09
N CYS A 42 -0.94 -14.23 -4.73
CA CYS A 42 -1.52 -15.33 -5.52
C CYS A 42 -2.46 -16.27 -4.75
N ARG A 43 -2.37 -16.33 -3.41
CA ARG A 43 -3.29 -17.12 -2.58
C ARG A 43 -4.68 -16.49 -2.50
N LEU A 44 -4.77 -15.16 -2.48
CA LEU A 44 -6.03 -14.42 -2.32
C LEU A 44 -7.00 -14.65 -3.51
N PRO A 45 -6.61 -14.48 -4.78
CA PRO A 45 -7.49 -14.77 -5.92
C PRO A 45 -7.96 -16.23 -5.94
N ARG A 46 -7.12 -17.18 -5.50
CA ARG A 46 -7.50 -18.59 -5.42
C ARG A 46 -8.58 -18.83 -4.38
N GLU A 47 -8.44 -18.25 -3.19
CA GLU A 47 -9.45 -18.34 -2.13
C GLU A 47 -10.78 -17.69 -2.55
N ILE A 48 -10.71 -16.50 -3.15
CA ILE A 48 -11.87 -15.79 -3.69
C ILE A 48 -12.54 -16.65 -4.76
N ARG A 49 -11.77 -17.23 -5.68
CA ARG A 49 -12.31 -18.10 -6.73
C ARG A 49 -13.07 -19.29 -6.17
N VAL A 50 -12.54 -19.95 -5.14
CA VAL A 50 -13.22 -21.10 -4.49
C VAL A 50 -14.58 -20.68 -3.93
N LYS A 51 -14.72 -19.47 -3.37
CA LYS A 51 -16.01 -18.95 -2.88
C LYS A 51 -17.05 -18.75 -3.99
N PHE A 52 -16.64 -18.47 -5.22
CA PHE A 52 -17.54 -18.22 -6.35
C PHE A 52 -17.71 -19.42 -7.28
N SER A 53 -16.80 -20.38 -7.23
CA SER A 53 -16.85 -21.58 -8.06
C SER A 53 -17.80 -22.58 -7.38
N ARG A 54 -19.05 -22.66 -7.85
CA ARG A 54 -20.09 -23.60 -7.37
C ARG A 54 -19.77 -25.06 -7.75
N GLY A 55 -18.60 -25.56 -7.34
CA GLY A 55 -18.10 -26.89 -7.69
C GLY A 55 -17.42 -27.00 -9.06
N VAL A 56 -17.03 -25.88 -9.68
CA VAL A 56 -16.33 -25.86 -10.98
C VAL A 56 -14.84 -25.57 -10.79
N ASP A 57 -13.99 -26.49 -11.25
CA ASP A 57 -12.54 -26.34 -11.20
C ASP A 57 -12.01 -25.49 -12.36
N PHE A 58 -11.99 -24.17 -12.18
CA PHE A 58 -11.17 -23.30 -13.03
C PHE A 58 -9.66 -23.50 -12.76
N SER A 59 -8.79 -22.92 -13.58
CA SER A 59 -7.35 -22.81 -13.31
C SER A 59 -6.91 -21.39 -13.61
N TRP A 60 -5.92 -20.89 -12.88
CA TRP A 60 -5.40 -19.55 -13.08
C TRP A 60 -4.15 -19.59 -13.94
N GLN A 61 -4.11 -18.78 -14.99
CA GLN A 61 -2.89 -18.52 -15.74
C GLN A 61 -1.97 -17.60 -14.94
N THR A 62 -0.66 -17.83 -15.00
CA THR A 62 0.33 -16.99 -14.31
C THR A 62 0.25 -15.53 -14.75
N GLN A 63 0.07 -15.29 -16.05
CA GLN A 63 -0.07 -13.94 -16.61
C GLN A 63 -1.34 -13.22 -16.11
N ALA A 64 -2.46 -13.94 -15.94
CA ALA A 64 -3.68 -13.38 -15.39
C ALA A 64 -3.51 -12.96 -13.91
N LEU A 65 -2.77 -13.76 -13.13
CA LEU A 65 -2.45 -13.41 -11.74
C LEU A 65 -1.54 -12.17 -11.65
N LEU A 66 -0.57 -12.04 -12.56
CA LEU A 66 0.30 -10.86 -12.64
C LEU A 66 -0.49 -9.60 -13.01
N ALA A 67 -1.31 -9.67 -14.07
CA ALA A 67 -2.15 -8.55 -14.48
C ALA A 67 -3.12 -8.10 -13.36
N LEU A 68 -3.68 -9.07 -12.62
CA LEU A 68 -4.53 -8.76 -11.46
C LEU A 68 -3.75 -8.07 -10.34
N GLN A 69 -2.50 -8.49 -10.11
CA GLN A 69 -1.63 -7.85 -9.13
C GLN A 69 -1.30 -6.42 -9.55
N GLU A 70 -0.90 -6.20 -10.80
CA GLU A 70 -0.59 -4.88 -11.35
C GLU A 70 -1.80 -3.93 -11.22
N ALA A 71 -2.99 -4.39 -11.63
CA ALA A 71 -4.21 -3.60 -11.53
C ALA A 71 -4.57 -3.27 -10.07
N ALA A 72 -4.44 -4.26 -9.16
CA ALA A 72 -4.73 -4.05 -7.74
C ALA A 72 -3.75 -3.06 -7.09
N GLU A 73 -2.46 -3.17 -7.39
CA GLU A 73 -1.45 -2.24 -6.86
C GLU A 73 -1.63 -0.83 -7.43
N ALA A 74 -1.87 -0.69 -8.73
CA ALA A 74 -2.15 0.61 -9.36
C ALA A 74 -3.39 1.27 -8.74
N PHE A 75 -4.46 0.49 -8.51
CA PHE A 75 -5.66 0.98 -7.83
C PHE A 75 -5.37 1.47 -6.41
N LEU A 76 -4.60 0.71 -5.62
CA LEU A 76 -4.25 1.10 -4.25
C LEU A 76 -3.37 2.34 -4.22
N VAL A 77 -2.38 2.46 -5.10
CA VAL A 77 -1.54 3.67 -5.21
C VAL A 77 -2.41 4.89 -5.49
N ARG A 78 -3.31 4.79 -6.46
CA ARG A 78 -4.22 5.89 -6.80
C ARG A 78 -5.15 6.26 -5.65
N LEU A 79 -5.73 5.28 -4.98
CA LEU A 79 -6.59 5.50 -3.81
C LEU A 79 -5.82 6.20 -2.67
N PHE A 80 -4.55 5.84 -2.47
CA PHE A 80 -3.71 6.48 -1.45
C PHE A 80 -3.29 7.89 -1.84
N GLU A 81 -3.06 8.18 -3.12
CA GLU A 81 -2.83 9.55 -3.61
C GLU A 81 -4.03 10.45 -3.28
N ASP A 82 -5.24 10.01 -3.63
CA ASP A 82 -6.47 10.76 -3.35
C ASP A 82 -6.69 10.91 -1.83
N ALA A 83 -6.44 9.87 -1.05
CA ALA A 83 -6.53 9.94 0.41
C ALA A 83 -5.46 10.88 1.02
N CYS A 84 -4.26 10.97 0.43
CA CYS A 84 -3.23 11.91 0.82
C CYS A 84 -3.68 13.35 0.54
N LEU A 85 -4.25 13.61 -0.64
CA LEU A 85 -4.76 14.93 -1.02
C LEU A 85 -5.87 15.39 -0.07
N LEU A 86 -6.83 14.52 0.24
CA LEU A 86 -7.89 14.80 1.23
C LEU A 86 -7.35 15.06 2.63
N SER A 87 -6.28 14.36 3.01
CA SER A 87 -5.65 14.56 4.31
C SER A 87 -4.95 15.93 4.38
N LEU A 88 -4.29 16.34 3.30
CA LEU A 88 -3.65 17.66 3.17
C LEU A 88 -4.67 18.80 3.15
N ASP A 89 -5.80 18.61 2.47
CA ASP A 89 -6.93 19.54 2.47
C ASP A 89 -7.44 19.80 3.90
N SER A 90 -7.47 18.74 4.71
CA SER A 90 -7.79 18.80 6.14
C SER A 90 -6.62 19.26 7.04
N ARG A 91 -5.49 19.72 6.48
CA ARG A 91 -4.22 20.11 7.14
C ARG A 91 -3.59 19.02 8.01
N ARG A 92 -3.82 17.74 7.67
CA ARG A 92 -3.24 16.59 8.37
C ARG A 92 -2.15 15.95 7.52
N VAL A 93 -1.02 15.66 8.14
CA VAL A 93 0.10 14.93 7.49
C VAL A 93 -0.10 13.40 7.56
N ARG A 94 -1.00 12.93 8.44
CA ARG A 94 -1.25 11.50 8.65
C ARG A 94 -2.48 11.06 7.88
N LEU A 95 -2.35 9.97 7.12
CA LEU A 95 -3.48 9.28 6.51
C LEU A 95 -4.50 8.85 7.57
N SER A 96 -5.78 9.09 7.29
CA SER A 96 -6.89 8.74 8.17
C SER A 96 -7.84 7.78 7.47
N SER A 97 -8.43 6.85 8.23
CA SER A 97 -9.47 5.94 7.73
C SER A 97 -10.65 6.69 7.11
N LYS A 98 -11.04 7.84 7.68
CA LYS A 98 -12.07 8.73 7.12
C LYS A 98 -11.67 9.29 5.75
N GLY A 99 -10.40 9.69 5.60
CA GLY A 99 -9.86 10.17 4.32
C GLY A 99 -9.82 9.08 3.24
N ALA A 100 -9.44 7.86 3.61
CA ALA A 100 -9.46 6.71 2.70
C ALA A 100 -10.89 6.31 2.29
N GLN A 101 -11.85 6.35 3.22
CA GLN A 101 -13.25 6.08 2.91
C GLN A 101 -13.86 7.13 2.00
N LEU A 102 -13.55 8.41 2.23
CA LEU A 102 -13.96 9.51 1.34
C LEU A 102 -13.30 9.41 -0.04
N ALA A 103 -12.01 9.07 -0.10
CA ALA A 103 -11.30 8.81 -1.36
C ALA A 103 -11.96 7.67 -2.14
N ARG A 104 -12.37 6.59 -1.46
CA ARG A 104 -13.10 5.48 -2.08
C ARG A 104 -14.44 5.91 -2.66
N ILE A 105 -15.22 6.71 -1.93
CA ILE A 105 -16.52 7.20 -2.41
C ILE A 105 -16.33 8.14 -3.62
N ARG A 106 -15.31 9.01 -3.59
CA ARG A 106 -14.98 9.91 -4.71
C ARG A 106 -14.43 9.14 -5.92
N GLY A 107 -13.58 8.15 -5.72
CA GLY A 107 -13.01 7.31 -6.79
C GLY A 107 -14.05 6.41 -7.48
N ILE A 108 -15.11 6.00 -6.78
CA ILE A 108 -16.24 5.28 -7.38
C ILE A 108 -17.10 6.21 -8.26
N GLN A 109 -17.12 7.51 -7.97
CA GLN A 109 -17.92 8.51 -8.68
C GLN A 109 -17.14 9.25 -9.79
N GLY A 110 -15.80 9.18 -9.80
CA GLY A 110 -14.92 10.07 -10.57
C GLY A 110 -14.17 9.46 -11.75
N HIS A 111 -14.43 8.22 -12.15
CA HIS A 111 -13.75 7.58 -13.28
C HIS A 111 -14.72 7.24 -14.42
N SER A 112 -15.03 8.24 -15.23
CA SER A 112 -15.26 8.06 -16.67
C SER A 112 -13.90 7.74 -17.33
N TRP A 113 -13.82 6.60 -18.01
CA TRP A 113 -12.69 6.23 -18.88
C TRP A 113 -12.62 7.15 -20.09
#